data_AF-A0A8J7U1W7-F1
#
_entry.id   AF-A0A8J7U1W7-F1
#
_cell.length_a   1.000
_cell.length_b   1.000
_cell.length_c   1.000
_cell.angle_alpha   90.00
_cell.angle_beta   90.00
_cell.angle_gamma   90.00
#
_symmetry.space_group_name_H-M   'P 1'
#
loop_
_entity.id
_entity.type
_entity.pdbx_description
1 polymer ?
#
loop_
_entity_poly.entity_id
_entity_poly.type
_entity_poly.pdbx_seq_one_letter_code
_entity_poly.pdbx_strand_id
1 'polypeptide(L)'
;MNFRHVLILCCFCFPVFGTRFINVDPERENFSPYLYVANQPLTAIDPDGKNAKVVVDEKAQTITVSAKIVVWGDAADEKTAKMMEKNINAAWNGHVYEDTDKNKTYNVVFDVKVLYEKERPTNYKEKAKRNPELNYVELRKEFRRSETFGNGFEGIWKGNDQVSPENDPAPHEFGHLIGLDDKYTSTAPFKGWDGNIMGMPAMMGVVEKKNIHMFLKPAMEKHHKNMTRLIPRKKTVYHIKPRNRFY
;
A
#
# COMPACT_ATOMS: atom_id res chain seq x y z
N MET A 1 -10.88 -33.10 23.43
CA MET A 1 -9.82 -33.32 22.43
C MET A 1 -10.47 -33.41 21.05
N ASN A 2 -10.19 -32.45 20.16
CA ASN A 2 -9.94 -32.64 18.72
C ASN A 2 -9.89 -31.27 18.04
N PHE A 3 -8.68 -30.72 17.91
CA PHE A 3 -8.38 -29.59 17.03
C PHE A 3 -8.28 -30.10 15.58
N ARG A 4 -9.24 -29.74 14.72
CA ARG A 4 -9.07 -29.83 13.27
C ARG A 4 -8.34 -28.57 12.79
N HIS A 5 -7.08 -28.75 12.40
CA HIS A 5 -6.28 -27.73 11.72
C HIS A 5 -6.87 -27.48 10.33
N VAL A 6 -7.31 -26.24 10.06
CA VAL A 6 -7.60 -25.77 8.70
C VAL A 6 -6.29 -25.24 8.12
N LEU A 7 -5.70 -26.03 7.21
CA LEU A 7 -4.51 -25.64 6.47
C LEU A 7 -4.94 -24.66 5.37
N ILE A 8 -4.64 -23.38 5.53
CA ILE A 8 -4.79 -22.38 4.46
C ILE A 8 -3.63 -22.60 3.48
N LEU A 9 -3.87 -23.38 2.41
CA LEU A 9 -2.92 -23.59 1.33
C LEU A 9 -2.83 -22.31 0.48
N CYS A 10 -1.71 -21.60 0.62
CA CYS A 10 -1.29 -20.57 -0.33
C CYS A 10 -0.93 -21.24 -1.68
N CYS A 11 -1.32 -20.61 -2.78
CA CYS A 11 -1.03 -21.06 -4.14
C CYS A 11 0.49 -21.14 -4.39
N PHE A 12 0.99 -22.30 -4.82
CA PHE A 12 2.37 -22.50 -5.26
C PHE A 12 2.41 -22.53 -6.80
N CYS A 13 3.28 -21.72 -7.40
CA CYS A 13 3.63 -21.78 -8.82
C CYS A 13 4.93 -22.58 -8.98
N PHE A 14 4.95 -23.63 -9.82
CA PHE A 14 6.12 -24.48 -10.04
C PHE A 14 6.81 -24.10 -11.36
N PRO A 15 8.12 -23.77 -11.37
CA PRO A 15 8.80 -23.27 -12.56
C PRO A 15 8.97 -24.31 -13.69
N VAL A 16 8.76 -25.60 -13.42
CA VAL A 16 8.88 -26.69 -14.41
C VAL A 16 7.63 -26.81 -15.28
N PHE A 17 6.47 -26.42 -14.77
CA PHE A 17 5.20 -26.41 -15.51
C PHE A 17 4.84 -24.96 -15.80
N GLY A 18 5.36 -24.46 -16.92
CA GLY A 18 5.09 -23.10 -17.39
C GLY A 18 3.63 -22.71 -17.17
N THR A 19 3.46 -21.56 -16.52
CA THR A 19 2.22 -20.78 -16.42
C THR A 19 1.00 -21.47 -15.81
N ARG A 20 1.20 -22.46 -14.93
CA ARG A 20 0.07 -23.10 -14.23
C ARG A 20 0.19 -23.09 -12.71
N PHE A 21 -0.93 -22.90 -12.03
CA PHE A 21 -1.08 -23.16 -10.60
C PHE A 21 -1.21 -24.66 -10.35
N ILE A 22 -0.70 -25.13 -9.21
CA ILE A 22 -0.79 -26.54 -8.80
C ILE A 22 -2.18 -26.84 -8.21
N ASN A 23 -2.82 -25.83 -7.61
CA ASN A 23 -4.16 -25.90 -7.04
C ASN A 23 -5.10 -24.99 -7.82
N VAL A 24 -6.40 -25.30 -7.74
CA VAL A 24 -7.48 -24.45 -8.27
C VAL A 24 -7.41 -23.09 -7.59
N ASP A 25 -7.41 -22.02 -8.40
CA ASP A 25 -7.55 -20.66 -7.90
C ASP A 25 -8.85 -20.54 -7.09
N PRO A 26 -8.78 -20.16 -5.79
CA PRO A 26 -9.96 -19.98 -4.95
C PRO A 26 -10.89 -18.88 -5.45
N GLU A 27 -10.41 -17.90 -6.23
CA GLU A 27 -11.24 -16.96 -6.99
C GLU A 27 -11.45 -17.52 -8.41
N ARG A 28 -12.56 -18.26 -8.60
CA ARG A 28 -12.89 -18.79 -9.94
C ARG A 28 -13.19 -17.65 -10.92
N GLU A 29 -12.31 -17.47 -11.91
CA GLU A 29 -12.62 -16.71 -13.12
C GLU A 29 -13.18 -17.62 -14.24
N ASN A 30 -13.79 -17.03 -15.27
CA ASN A 30 -14.41 -17.72 -16.42
C ASN A 30 -13.42 -18.47 -17.34
N PHE A 31 -12.13 -18.55 -16.96
CA PHE A 31 -11.07 -19.25 -17.68
C PHE A 31 -10.52 -20.40 -16.82
N SER A 32 -9.64 -21.24 -17.39
CA SER A 32 -9.08 -22.38 -16.65
C SER A 32 -8.52 -21.93 -15.29
N PRO A 33 -9.00 -22.47 -14.16
CA PRO A 33 -8.66 -22.00 -12.82
C PRO A 33 -7.23 -22.38 -12.39
N TYR A 34 -6.43 -22.86 -13.34
CA TYR A 34 -5.04 -23.19 -13.18
C TYR A 34 -4.13 -22.26 -13.99
N LEU A 35 -4.65 -21.27 -14.72
CA LEU A 35 -3.84 -20.36 -15.53
C LEU A 35 -3.17 -19.29 -14.67
N TYR A 36 -1.83 -19.29 -14.64
CA TYR A 36 -1.07 -18.17 -14.08
C TYR A 36 -1.04 -17.02 -15.10
N VAL A 37 -1.58 -15.85 -14.70
CA VAL A 37 -1.60 -14.59 -15.48
C VAL A 37 -1.99 -14.73 -16.96
N ALA A 38 -2.97 -15.59 -17.26
CA ALA A 38 -3.40 -15.89 -18.62
C ALA A 38 -2.24 -16.28 -19.57
N ASN A 39 -1.22 -16.98 -19.06
CA ASN A 39 -0.06 -17.45 -19.83
C ASN A 39 0.89 -16.33 -20.29
N GLN A 40 0.90 -15.17 -19.61
CA GLN A 40 1.79 -14.03 -19.89
C GLN A 40 2.78 -13.71 -18.73
N PRO A 41 3.59 -14.66 -18.25
CA PRO A 41 4.42 -14.50 -17.04
C PRO A 41 5.60 -13.52 -17.19
N LEU A 42 5.90 -13.11 -18.43
CA LEU A 42 6.95 -12.12 -18.72
C LEU A 42 6.46 -10.68 -18.60
N THR A 43 5.16 -10.45 -18.82
CA THR A 43 4.55 -9.11 -18.84
C THR A 43 3.53 -8.89 -17.74
N ALA A 44 3.02 -9.97 -17.12
CA ALA A 44 2.03 -9.92 -16.08
C ALA A 44 2.51 -10.67 -14.83
N ILE A 45 2.31 -10.04 -13.67
CA ILE A 45 2.54 -10.59 -12.33
C ILE A 45 1.16 -10.73 -11.70
N ASP A 46 0.86 -11.91 -11.17
CA ASP A 46 -0.35 -12.20 -10.41
C ASP A 46 -0.41 -11.32 -9.15
N PRO A 47 -1.32 -10.32 -9.07
CA PRO A 47 -1.32 -9.32 -8.02
C PRO A 47 -2.20 -9.74 -6.83
N ASP A 48 -1.58 -10.39 -5.84
CA ASP A 48 -2.21 -10.86 -4.60
C ASP A 48 -2.39 -9.78 -3.49
N GLY A 49 -2.43 -8.49 -3.83
CA GLY A 49 -2.70 -7.40 -2.87
C GLY A 49 -2.59 -6.04 -3.52
N LYS A 50 -3.46 -5.07 -3.20
CA LYS A 50 -3.66 -3.86 -4.00
C LYS A 50 -3.63 -2.65 -3.08
N ASN A 51 -2.75 -1.67 -3.37
CA ASN A 51 -2.78 -0.22 -3.07
C ASN A 51 -1.43 0.46 -3.38
N ALA A 52 -0.32 -0.24 -3.15
CA ALA A 52 1.04 0.23 -3.41
C ALA A 52 1.97 -0.93 -3.80
N LYS A 53 2.95 -0.62 -4.66
CA LYS A 53 3.99 -1.55 -5.10
C LYS A 53 5.27 -1.31 -4.31
N VAL A 54 5.85 -2.38 -3.79
CA VAL A 54 7.14 -2.39 -3.08
C VAL A 54 8.16 -3.15 -3.90
N VAL A 55 9.28 -2.53 -4.20
CA VAL A 55 10.40 -3.13 -4.93
C VAL A 55 11.60 -3.16 -4.01
N VAL A 56 12.09 -4.35 -3.70
CA VAL A 56 13.33 -4.54 -2.94
C VAL A 56 14.47 -4.82 -3.93
N ASP A 57 15.49 -3.97 -3.92
CA ASP A 57 16.70 -4.12 -4.73
C ASP A 57 17.90 -4.40 -3.82
N GLU A 58 18.35 -5.66 -3.83
CA GLU A 58 19.47 -6.12 -3.00
C GLU A 58 20.81 -5.50 -3.41
N LYS A 59 20.98 -5.16 -4.69
CA LYS A 59 22.25 -4.61 -5.19
C LYS A 59 22.38 -3.14 -4.82
N ALA A 60 21.28 -2.40 -4.94
CA ALA A 60 21.23 -0.98 -4.59
C ALA A 60 20.94 -0.73 -3.10
N GLN A 61 20.65 -1.79 -2.32
CA GLN A 61 20.19 -1.70 -0.93
C GLN A 61 19.08 -0.66 -0.76
N THR A 62 18.10 -0.71 -1.65
CA THR A 62 17.01 0.27 -1.72
C THR A 62 15.67 -0.45 -1.79
N ILE A 63 14.71 0.03 -1.01
CA ILE A 63 13.30 -0.36 -1.06
C ILE A 63 12.52 0.81 -1.65
N THR A 64 11.94 0.62 -2.84
CA THR A 64 11.08 1.62 -3.47
C THR A 64 9.61 1.29 -3.23
N VAL A 65 8.85 2.25 -2.72
CA VAL A 65 7.40 2.14 -2.50
C VAL A 65 6.70 3.12 -3.42
N SER A 66 5.91 2.63 -4.37
CA SER A 66 5.22 3.47 -5.34
C SER A 66 3.70 3.30 -5.26
N ALA A 67 2.98 4.42 -5.33
CA ALA A 67 1.52 4.45 -5.36
C ALA A 67 1.03 5.62 -6.22
N LYS A 68 -0.16 5.48 -6.79
CA LYS A 68 -0.85 6.53 -7.53
C LYS A 68 -2.19 6.80 -6.87
N ILE A 69 -2.48 8.06 -6.60
CA ILE A 69 -3.70 8.51 -5.94
C ILE A 69 -4.42 9.44 -6.91
N VAL A 70 -5.57 9.03 -7.41
CA VAL A 70 -6.42 9.84 -8.26
C VAL A 70 -7.39 10.61 -7.36
N VAL A 71 -7.30 11.94 -7.38
CA VAL A 71 -8.18 12.84 -6.63
C VAL A 71 -9.20 13.49 -7.55
N TRP A 72 -10.44 13.59 -7.08
CA TRP A 72 -11.57 14.24 -7.77
C TRP A 72 -12.52 14.83 -6.73
N GLY A 73 -13.49 15.66 -7.12
CA GLY A 73 -14.50 16.21 -6.19
C GLY A 73 -14.54 17.74 -6.17
N ASP A 74 -15.43 18.30 -5.37
CA ASP A 74 -15.72 19.74 -5.35
C ASP A 74 -14.62 20.60 -4.71
N ALA A 75 -13.69 19.96 -4.00
CA ALA A 75 -12.48 20.57 -3.45
C ALA A 75 -11.19 20.06 -4.12
N ALA A 76 -11.30 19.37 -5.26
CA ALA A 76 -10.14 18.90 -6.01
C ALA A 76 -9.74 19.90 -7.09
N ASP A 77 -8.45 20.26 -7.08
CA ASP A 77 -7.80 20.95 -8.18
C ASP A 77 -6.34 20.49 -8.31
N GLU A 78 -5.69 20.88 -9.40
CA GLU A 78 -4.30 20.49 -9.68
C GLU A 78 -3.31 21.01 -8.63
N LYS A 79 -3.59 22.18 -8.05
CA LYS A 79 -2.75 22.80 -7.02
C LYS A 79 -2.76 21.97 -5.73
N THR A 80 -3.95 21.58 -5.28
CA THR A 80 -4.18 20.74 -4.10
C THR A 80 -3.55 19.37 -4.32
N ALA A 81 -3.75 18.75 -5.49
CA ALA A 81 -3.12 17.47 -5.83
C ALA A 81 -1.59 17.53 -5.74
N LYS A 82 -0.97 18.55 -6.36
CA LYS A 82 0.50 18.75 -6.32
C LYS A 82 1.03 19.01 -4.91
N MET A 83 0.30 19.75 -4.10
CA MET A 83 0.64 19.98 -2.70
C MET A 83 0.62 18.68 -1.91
N MET A 84 -0.45 17.88 -2.04
CA MET A 84 -0.56 16.58 -1.38
C MET A 84 0.55 15.63 -1.82
N GLU A 85 0.87 15.57 -3.12
CA GLU A 85 2.00 14.78 -3.63
C GLU A 85 3.31 15.19 -2.95
N LYS A 86 3.59 16.50 -2.90
CA LYS A 86 4.81 17.02 -2.27
C LYS A 86 4.87 16.66 -0.79
N ASN A 87 3.77 16.87 -0.06
CA ASN A 87 3.72 16.65 1.39
C ASN A 87 3.81 15.17 1.75
N ILE A 88 3.14 14.28 1.01
CA ILE A 88 3.27 12.84 1.19
C ILE A 88 4.73 12.43 0.99
N ASN A 89 5.33 12.79 -0.16
CA ASN A 89 6.72 12.39 -0.42
C ASN A 89 7.70 13.01 0.59
N ALA A 90 7.47 14.24 1.07
CA ALA A 90 8.30 14.87 2.08
C ALA A 90 8.21 14.18 3.44
N ALA A 91 7.01 13.77 3.86
CA ALA A 91 6.81 13.11 5.16
C ALA A 91 7.39 11.69 5.18
N TRP A 92 7.25 10.95 4.08
CA TRP A 92 7.55 9.51 4.02
C TRP A 92 8.96 9.16 3.51
N ASN A 93 9.67 10.09 2.86
CA ASN A 93 11.08 9.89 2.47
C ASN A 93 12.06 10.24 3.60
N GLY A 94 13.33 9.82 3.43
CA GLY A 94 14.40 10.08 4.38
C GLY A 94 14.55 9.01 5.48
N HIS A 95 13.80 7.91 5.36
CA HIS A 95 13.85 6.81 6.30
C HIS A 95 14.66 5.62 5.78
N VAL A 96 15.09 4.78 6.72
CA VAL A 96 15.75 3.51 6.43
C VAL A 96 14.95 2.35 7.04
N TYR A 97 15.07 1.17 6.44
CA TYR A 97 14.60 -0.08 6.99
C TYR A 97 15.79 -0.89 7.49
N GLU A 98 15.82 -1.18 8.78
CA GLU A 98 16.85 -2.00 9.41
C GLU A 98 16.36 -3.45 9.49
N ASP A 99 16.93 -4.30 8.64
CA ASP A 99 16.70 -5.73 8.67
C ASP A 99 17.64 -6.40 9.67
N THR A 100 17.17 -6.54 10.90
CA THR A 100 17.92 -7.17 11.99
C THR A 100 18.17 -8.65 11.75
N ASP A 101 17.32 -9.35 10.98
CA ASP A 101 17.46 -10.78 10.73
C ASP A 101 18.63 -11.09 9.79
N LYS A 102 18.97 -10.13 8.91
CA LYS A 102 20.08 -10.25 7.94
C LYS A 102 21.22 -9.27 8.19
N ASN A 103 21.13 -8.47 9.25
CA ASN A 103 22.08 -7.40 9.55
C ASN A 103 22.32 -6.48 8.35
N LYS A 104 21.22 -6.04 7.71
CA LYS A 104 21.24 -5.16 6.53
C LYS A 104 20.42 -3.90 6.78
N THR A 105 20.82 -2.82 6.11
CA THR A 105 20.06 -1.57 6.09
C THR A 105 19.71 -1.24 4.66
N TYR A 106 18.46 -0.83 4.44
CA TYR A 106 17.95 -0.41 3.14
C TYR A 106 17.48 1.04 3.21
N ASN A 107 17.84 1.84 2.21
CA ASN A 107 17.23 3.15 2.00
C ASN A 107 15.79 2.96 1.54
N VAL A 108 14.83 3.65 2.16
CA VAL A 108 13.42 3.57 1.77
C VAL A 108 13.05 4.82 0.98
N VAL A 109 12.59 4.61 -0.24
CA VAL A 109 12.21 5.68 -1.18
C VAL A 109 10.74 5.55 -1.50
N PHE A 110 9.96 6.58 -1.19
CA PHE A 110 8.58 6.71 -1.60
C PHE A 110 8.50 7.53 -2.90
N ASP A 111 7.83 6.96 -3.89
CA ASP A 111 7.47 7.59 -5.16
C ASP A 111 5.95 7.58 -5.30
N VAL A 112 5.30 8.51 -4.59
CA VAL A 112 3.84 8.66 -4.62
C VAL A 112 3.47 9.73 -5.64
N LYS A 113 2.47 9.45 -6.45
CA LYS A 113 1.89 10.40 -7.41
C LYS A 113 0.46 10.73 -7.07
N VAL A 114 0.11 12.01 -7.10
CA VAL A 114 -1.28 12.46 -6.90
C VAL A 114 -1.77 13.11 -8.19
N LEU A 115 -2.76 12.48 -8.81
CA LEU A 115 -3.30 12.85 -10.12
C LEU A 115 -4.67 13.49 -9.93
N TYR A 116 -4.88 14.66 -10.54
CA TYR A 116 -6.18 15.33 -10.52
C TYR A 116 -7.05 14.89 -11.71
N GLU A 117 -8.28 14.46 -11.42
CA GLU A 117 -9.34 14.32 -12.41
C GLU A 117 -10.50 15.28 -12.07
N LYS A 118 -10.95 16.04 -13.07
CA LYS A 118 -12.04 17.01 -12.92
C LYS A 118 -13.37 16.34 -12.56
N GLU A 119 -13.64 15.21 -13.19
CA GLU A 119 -14.87 14.45 -13.02
C GLU A 119 -14.61 13.20 -12.19
N ARG A 120 -15.69 12.64 -11.61
CA ARG A 120 -15.60 11.36 -10.91
C ARG A 120 -15.09 10.27 -11.85
N PRO A 121 -13.99 9.55 -11.50
CA PRO A 121 -13.46 8.50 -12.35
C PRO A 121 -14.49 7.37 -12.54
N THR A 122 -14.86 7.06 -13.78
CA THR A 122 -15.79 5.95 -14.08
C THR A 122 -15.09 4.59 -13.91
N ASN A 123 -15.81 3.56 -13.44
CA ASN A 123 -15.32 2.19 -13.28
C ASN A 123 -14.02 2.07 -12.47
N TYR A 124 -13.78 3.01 -11.56
CA TYR A 124 -12.55 3.10 -10.76
C TYR A 124 -12.27 1.84 -9.94
N LYS A 125 -13.30 1.15 -9.45
CA LYS A 125 -13.17 -0.16 -8.79
C LYS A 125 -12.56 -1.24 -9.70
N GLU A 126 -13.05 -1.35 -10.92
CA GLU A 126 -12.51 -2.30 -11.92
C GLU A 126 -11.13 -1.89 -12.43
N LYS A 127 -10.84 -0.58 -12.45
CA LYS A 127 -9.49 -0.07 -12.74
C LYS A 127 -8.52 -0.40 -11.59
N ALA A 128 -8.90 -0.21 -10.33
CA ALA A 128 -8.10 -0.56 -9.15
C ALA A 128 -7.83 -2.07 -9.08
N LYS A 129 -8.80 -2.91 -9.48
CA LYS A 129 -8.60 -4.35 -9.59
C LYS A 129 -7.52 -4.72 -10.61
N ARG A 130 -7.47 -4.04 -11.76
CA ARG A 130 -6.50 -4.31 -12.84
C ARG A 130 -5.15 -3.63 -12.62
N ASN A 131 -5.14 -2.49 -11.96
CA ASN A 131 -3.94 -1.75 -11.60
C ASN A 131 -3.93 -1.50 -10.09
N PRO A 132 -3.29 -2.40 -9.33
CA PRO A 132 -3.31 -2.39 -7.87
C PRO A 132 -2.56 -1.20 -7.25
N GLU A 133 -1.91 -0.36 -8.04
CA GLU A 133 -1.24 0.86 -7.57
C GLU A 133 -2.17 2.09 -7.60
N LEU A 134 -3.38 1.97 -8.16
CA LEU A 134 -4.35 3.06 -8.25
C LEU A 134 -5.25 3.10 -7.01
N ASN A 135 -5.23 4.25 -6.35
CA ASN A 135 -6.10 4.62 -5.24
C ASN A 135 -6.98 5.79 -5.69
N TYR A 136 -8.20 5.91 -5.16
CA TYR A 136 -9.19 6.89 -5.60
C TYR A 136 -9.77 7.65 -4.41
N VAL A 137 -9.51 8.94 -4.36
CA VAL A 137 -9.91 9.79 -3.23
C VAL A 137 -10.82 10.89 -3.72
N GLU A 138 -11.95 11.08 -3.04
CA GLU A 138 -12.81 12.23 -3.24
C GLU A 138 -12.38 13.37 -2.30
N LEU A 139 -12.06 14.55 -2.86
CA LEU A 139 -11.78 15.75 -2.09
C LEU A 139 -13.07 16.55 -1.94
N ARG A 140 -13.47 16.79 -0.69
CA ARG A 140 -14.70 17.51 -0.36
C ARG A 140 -14.45 18.83 0.34
N LYS A 141 -15.31 19.82 0.05
CA LYS A 141 -15.43 21.05 0.85
C LYS A 141 -16.16 20.75 2.16
N GLU A 142 -15.86 21.55 3.18
CA GLU A 142 -16.51 21.51 4.51
C GLU A 142 -16.52 20.12 5.17
N PHE A 143 -15.59 19.24 4.79
CA PHE A 143 -15.56 17.89 5.32
C PHE A 143 -14.88 17.87 6.69
N ARG A 144 -15.54 17.31 7.71
CA ARG A 144 -15.08 17.42 9.10
C ARG A 144 -13.75 16.70 9.35
N ARG A 145 -13.58 15.51 8.79
CA ARG A 145 -12.43 14.62 9.03
C ARG A 145 -12.17 13.78 7.80
N SER A 146 -10.94 13.82 7.27
CA SER A 146 -10.51 12.92 6.21
C SER A 146 -10.59 11.47 6.67
N GLU A 147 -10.94 10.59 5.75
CA GLU A 147 -11.03 9.16 6.01
C GLU A 147 -10.61 8.37 4.78
N THR A 148 -9.79 7.35 5.01
CA THR A 148 -9.53 6.27 4.07
C THR A 148 -10.37 5.07 4.46
N PHE A 149 -11.17 4.58 3.51
CA PHE A 149 -12.14 3.51 3.76
C PHE A 149 -11.47 2.17 4.03
N GLY A 150 -12.21 1.27 4.69
CA GLY A 150 -11.73 -0.06 5.04
C GLY A 150 -11.31 -0.92 3.85
N ASN A 151 -11.76 -0.62 2.63
CA ASN A 151 -11.27 -1.29 1.41
C ASN A 151 -9.84 -0.88 1.03
N GLY A 152 -9.28 0.14 1.66
CA GLY A 152 -7.88 0.54 1.57
C GLY A 152 -7.49 1.31 0.31
N PHE A 153 -8.31 1.33 -0.75
CA PHE A 153 -7.97 2.01 -2.01
C PHE A 153 -8.85 3.24 -2.29
N GLU A 154 -9.82 3.53 -1.42
CA GLU A 154 -10.75 4.65 -1.56
C GLU A 154 -10.79 5.50 -0.29
N GLY A 155 -11.18 6.76 -0.42
CA GLY A 155 -11.37 7.64 0.73
C GLY A 155 -12.06 8.96 0.38
N ILE A 156 -12.39 9.73 1.42
CA ILE A 156 -12.85 11.11 1.30
C ILE A 156 -11.91 11.98 2.14
N TRP A 157 -11.18 12.89 1.51
CA TRP A 157 -10.25 13.77 2.21
C TRP A 157 -10.67 15.24 2.10
N LYS A 158 -10.18 16.07 3.03
CA LYS A 158 -10.29 17.53 2.93
C LYS A 158 -9.49 18.02 1.72
N GLY A 159 -10.01 19.03 1.02
CA GLY A 159 -9.32 19.67 -0.10
C GLY A 159 -9.48 21.19 -0.12
N ASN A 160 -8.85 21.82 -1.12
CA ASN A 160 -8.90 23.26 -1.37
C ASN A 160 -8.62 24.10 -0.10
N ASP A 161 -9.47 25.07 0.23
CA ASP A 161 -9.26 26.02 1.33
C ASP A 161 -9.20 25.40 2.73
N GLN A 162 -9.52 24.11 2.87
CA GLN A 162 -9.41 23.38 4.15
C GLN A 162 -8.00 22.82 4.41
N VAL A 163 -7.12 22.85 3.40
CA VAL A 163 -5.78 22.29 3.47
C VAL A 163 -4.74 23.33 3.10
N SER A 164 -3.57 23.22 3.72
CA SER A 164 -2.41 24.05 3.44
C SER A 164 -1.14 23.20 3.59
N PRO A 165 0.04 23.67 3.14
CA PRO A 165 1.28 22.92 3.31
C PRO A 165 1.54 22.50 4.77
N GLU A 166 1.13 23.30 5.75
CA GLU A 166 1.28 23.05 7.19
C GLU A 166 0.11 22.23 7.79
N ASN A 167 -1.01 22.14 7.07
CA ASN A 167 -2.25 21.53 7.53
C ASN A 167 -2.84 20.64 6.43
N ASP A 168 -2.11 19.60 6.06
CA ASP A 168 -2.47 18.63 5.04
C ASP A 168 -2.69 17.23 5.65
N PRO A 169 -3.89 16.64 5.56
CA PRO A 169 -4.14 15.29 6.07
C PRO A 169 -3.58 14.19 5.16
N ALA A 170 -3.22 14.47 3.91
CA ALA A 170 -2.84 13.46 2.93
C ALA A 170 -1.66 12.56 3.37
N PRO A 171 -0.60 13.07 4.04
CA PRO A 171 0.45 12.22 4.59
C PRO A 171 -0.05 11.17 5.59
N HIS A 172 -1.02 11.51 6.44
CA HIS A 172 -1.65 10.59 7.40
C HIS A 172 -2.47 9.53 6.68
N GLU A 173 -3.35 9.99 5.80
CA GLU A 173 -4.28 9.14 5.06
C GLU A 173 -3.55 8.18 4.12
N PHE A 174 -2.43 8.61 3.54
CA PHE A 174 -1.56 7.73 2.78
C PHE A 174 -1.04 6.54 3.62
N GLY A 175 -0.81 6.74 4.92
CA GLY A 175 -0.50 5.67 5.86
C GLY A 175 -1.59 4.58 5.89
N HIS A 176 -2.86 4.97 5.81
CA HIS A 176 -3.96 4.03 5.70
C HIS A 176 -4.01 3.33 4.34
N LEU A 177 -3.72 4.02 3.24
CA LEU A 177 -3.64 3.39 1.90
C LEU A 177 -2.60 2.27 1.87
N ILE A 178 -1.48 2.43 2.58
CA ILE A 178 -0.44 1.40 2.72
C ILE A 178 -0.67 0.45 3.92
N GLY A 179 -1.88 0.42 4.48
CA GLY A 179 -2.32 -0.60 5.43
C GLY A 179 -1.98 -0.35 6.90
N LEU A 180 -1.58 0.86 7.29
CA LEU A 180 -1.40 1.20 8.70
C LEU A 180 -2.73 1.61 9.35
N ASP A 181 -3.00 1.10 10.56
CA ASP A 181 -4.12 1.61 11.36
C ASP A 181 -3.73 2.85 12.16
N ASP A 182 -4.73 3.66 12.49
CA ASP A 182 -4.65 4.63 13.58
C ASP A 182 -4.16 3.96 14.87
N LYS A 183 -3.39 4.72 15.64
CA LYS A 183 -2.76 4.32 16.90
C LYS A 183 -3.12 5.31 18.00
N TYR A 184 -4.37 5.75 18.00
CA TYR A 184 -4.98 6.59 19.01
C TYR A 184 -6.42 6.16 19.30
N THR A 185 -6.89 6.46 20.51
CA THR A 185 -8.32 6.52 20.84
C THR A 185 -8.89 7.86 20.36
N SER A 186 -10.19 8.09 20.48
CA SER A 186 -10.78 9.40 20.14
C SER A 186 -10.15 10.60 20.88
N THR A 187 -9.37 10.38 21.94
CA THR A 187 -8.84 11.44 22.81
C THR A 187 -7.33 11.39 23.03
N ALA A 188 -6.63 10.29 22.75
CA ALA A 188 -5.19 10.20 23.03
C ALA A 188 -4.44 9.15 22.17
N PRO A 189 -3.16 9.38 21.86
CA PRO A 189 -2.28 8.35 21.29
C PRO A 189 -2.21 7.12 22.19
N PHE A 190 -2.04 5.95 21.58
CA PHE A 190 -1.64 4.75 22.30
C PHE A 190 -0.24 4.95 22.89
N LYS A 191 0.06 4.25 23.99
CA LYS A 191 1.38 4.32 24.64
C LYS A 191 2.50 4.05 23.62
N GLY A 192 3.45 4.98 23.51
CA GLY A 192 4.58 4.90 22.58
C GLY A 192 4.28 5.41 21.16
N TRP A 193 3.11 6.01 20.93
CA TRP A 193 2.70 6.61 19.65
C TRP A 193 2.54 8.14 19.72
N ASP A 194 2.89 8.75 20.84
CA ASP A 194 2.91 10.21 20.97
C ASP A 194 3.80 10.84 19.91
N GLY A 195 3.31 11.90 19.25
CA GLY A 195 4.00 12.57 18.14
C GLY A 195 4.10 11.77 16.82
N ASN A 196 3.68 10.51 16.78
CA ASN A 196 3.71 9.70 15.56
C ASN A 196 2.60 10.10 14.58
N ILE A 197 2.86 10.05 13.27
CA ILE A 197 1.88 10.35 12.22
C ILE A 197 0.60 9.54 12.37
N MET A 198 0.68 8.25 12.74
CA MET A 198 -0.51 7.41 12.98
C MET A 198 -1.03 7.50 14.41
N GLY A 199 -0.30 8.14 15.33
CA GLY A 199 -0.65 8.26 16.75
C GLY A 199 -1.29 9.58 17.13
N MET A 200 -1.14 10.61 16.30
CA MET A 200 -1.78 11.89 16.47
C MET A 200 -2.94 12.03 15.47
N PRO A 201 -3.90 12.94 15.72
CA PRO A 201 -4.80 13.39 14.67
C PRO A 201 -3.99 13.81 13.42
N ALA A 202 -4.58 13.63 12.24
CA ALA A 202 -3.96 14.06 11.00
C ALA A 202 -3.41 15.49 11.12
N MET A 203 -2.25 15.75 10.51
CA MET A 203 -1.53 17.04 10.48
C MET A 203 -0.66 17.34 11.72
N MET A 204 -0.68 16.49 12.77
CA MET A 204 0.06 16.76 14.03
C MET A 204 1.24 15.82 14.31
N GLY A 205 1.35 14.70 13.60
CA GLY A 205 2.38 13.70 13.84
C GLY A 205 3.41 13.60 12.70
N VAL A 206 4.55 12.98 12.99
CA VAL A 206 5.63 12.73 12.03
C VAL A 206 5.81 11.24 11.74
N VAL A 207 6.23 10.91 10.52
CA VAL A 207 6.58 9.51 10.19
C VAL A 207 7.81 9.12 11.00
N GLU A 208 7.74 7.96 11.65
CA GLU A 208 8.84 7.39 12.41
C GLU A 208 9.24 6.02 11.85
N LYS A 209 10.43 5.53 12.23
CA LYS A 209 10.93 4.19 11.86
C LYS A 209 9.90 3.08 12.10
N LYS A 210 9.13 3.16 13.20
CA LYS A 210 8.10 2.14 13.51
C LYS A 210 7.01 2.05 12.44
N ASN A 211 6.64 3.16 11.78
CA ASN A 211 5.70 3.13 10.66
C ASN A 211 6.29 2.32 9.51
N ILE A 212 7.54 2.64 9.15
CA ILE A 212 8.29 2.02 8.05
C ILE A 212 8.43 0.51 8.27
N HIS A 213 8.85 0.11 9.47
CA HIS A 213 9.00 -1.30 9.80
C HIS A 213 7.68 -2.06 9.76
N MET A 214 6.59 -1.46 10.26
CA MET A 214 5.29 -2.14 10.33
C MET A 214 4.76 -2.55 8.97
N PHE A 215 4.77 -1.65 7.96
CA PHE A 215 4.20 -1.99 6.65
C PHE A 215 5.16 -2.80 5.77
N LEU A 216 6.48 -2.63 5.92
CA LEU A 216 7.46 -3.36 5.11
C LEU A 216 7.71 -4.79 5.59
N LYS A 217 7.49 -5.08 6.88
CA LYS A 217 7.78 -6.40 7.47
C LYS A 217 7.22 -7.58 6.64
N PRO A 218 5.93 -7.60 6.23
CA PRO A 218 5.41 -8.72 5.43
C PRO A 218 6.11 -8.87 4.07
N ALA A 219 6.48 -7.76 3.42
CA ALA A 219 7.19 -7.77 2.14
C ALA A 219 8.62 -8.32 2.30
N MET A 220 9.32 -7.92 3.36
CA MET A 220 10.67 -8.37 3.67
C MET A 220 10.70 -9.85 4.09
N GLU A 221 9.73 -10.33 4.86
CA GLU A 221 9.58 -11.75 5.16
C GLU A 221 9.40 -12.60 3.88
N LYS A 222 8.59 -12.12 2.92
CA LYS A 222 8.47 -12.75 1.59
C LYS A 222 9.78 -12.66 0.80
N HIS A 223 10.52 -11.56 0.93
CA HIS A 223 11.84 -11.38 0.31
C HIS A 223 12.87 -12.40 0.79
N HIS A 224 12.98 -12.59 2.10
CA HIS A 224 13.93 -13.54 2.67
C HIS A 224 13.66 -14.97 2.18
N LYS A 225 12.38 -15.37 2.08
CA LYS A 225 12.00 -16.68 1.53
C LYS A 225 12.36 -16.84 0.04
N ASN A 226 12.37 -15.76 -0.74
CA ASN A 226 12.82 -15.79 -2.13
C ASN A 226 14.34 -15.88 -2.24
N MET A 227 15.07 -15.26 -1.30
CA MET A 227 16.53 -15.29 -1.25
C MET A 227 17.10 -16.64 -0.81
N THR A 228 16.31 -17.50 -0.17
CA THR A 228 16.72 -18.87 0.19
C THR A 228 16.54 -19.89 -0.94
N ARG A 229 16.09 -19.48 -2.12
CA ARG A 229 15.91 -20.37 -3.28
C ARG A 229 17.24 -20.67 -3.97
N LEU A 230 17.31 -21.81 -4.66
CA LEU A 230 18.46 -22.25 -5.47
C LEU A 230 18.99 -21.15 -6.42
N ILE A 231 18.08 -20.36 -7.00
CA ILE A 231 18.42 -19.17 -7.79
C ILE A 231 17.73 -17.97 -7.13
N PRO A 232 18.47 -17.17 -6.32
CA PRO A 232 17.88 -16.05 -5.59
C PRO A 232 17.54 -14.90 -6.53
N ARG A 233 16.36 -14.29 -6.32
CA ARG A 233 15.97 -13.07 -7.02
C ARG A 233 16.50 -11.86 -6.28
N LYS A 234 17.54 -11.22 -6.82
CA LYS A 234 18.15 -10.00 -6.27
C LYS A 234 17.23 -8.77 -6.34
N LYS A 235 16.19 -8.84 -7.17
CA LYS A 235 15.13 -7.83 -7.26
C LYS A 235 13.78 -8.51 -7.18
N THR A 236 12.94 -8.03 -6.29
CA THR A 236 11.61 -8.62 -6.05
C THR A 236 10.56 -7.53 -5.92
N VAL A 237 9.39 -7.82 -6.44
CA VAL A 237 8.22 -6.93 -6.40
C VAL A 237 7.17 -7.54 -5.49
N TYR A 238 6.62 -6.73 -4.61
CA TYR A 238 5.53 -7.06 -3.69
C TYR A 238 4.44 -6.00 -3.81
N HIS A 239 3.23 -6.36 -3.40
CA HIS A 239 2.15 -5.40 -3.24
C HIS A 239 1.58 -5.46 -1.82
N ILE A 240 1.15 -4.30 -1.33
CA ILE A 240 0.56 -4.16 0.00
C ILE A 240 -0.91 -4.55 -0.07
N LYS A 241 -1.38 -5.36 0.90
CA LYS A 241 -2.78 -5.79 0.98
C LYS A 241 -3.65 -4.70 1.64
N PRO A 242 -4.91 -4.52 1.19
CA PRO A 242 -5.86 -3.64 1.86
C PRO A 242 -6.24 -4.17 3.25
N ARG A 243 -6.81 -3.28 4.06
CA ARG A 243 -7.26 -3.56 5.42
C ARG A 243 -8.42 -4.57 5.38
N ASN A 244 -8.27 -5.74 5.99
CA ASN A 244 -9.42 -6.61 6.25
C ASN A 244 -10.19 -6.09 7.47
N ARG A 245 -10.95 -5.00 7.30
CA ARG A 245 -12.06 -4.70 8.22
C ARG A 245 -13.32 -5.35 7.64
N PHE A 246 -13.63 -6.54 8.13
CA PHE A 246 -15.00 -7.04 8.07
C PHE A 246 -15.84 -6.05 8.91
N TYR A 247 -16.68 -5.29 8.23
CA TYR A 247 -17.82 -4.64 8.88
C TYR A 247 -18.96 -5.66 8.96
#